data_AF-A0A3D0SBU4-F1
#
_entry.id   AF-A0A3D0SBU4-F1
#
_cell.length_a   1.000
_cell.length_b   1.000
_cell.length_c   1.000
_cell.angle_alpha   90.00
_cell.angle_beta   90.00
_cell.angle_gamma   90.00
#
_symmetry.space_group_name_H-M   'P 1'
#
loop_
_entity.id
_entity.type
_entity.pdbx_description
1 polymer ?
#
loop_
_entity_poly.entity_id
_entity_poly.type
_entity_poly.pdbx_seq_one_letter_code
_entity_poly.pdbx_strand_id
1 'polypeptide(L)' 'MNSISSKLVAISTQKPLWVYAILLLLTLGVGSQIPRITIDTDPENMLDADHPARVFHNQTKADFGMYDAI' A
#
# COMPACT_ATOMS: atom_id res chain seq x y z
N MET A 1 -10.45 0.26 -37.20
CA MET A 1 -10.41 0.67 -35.77
C MET A 1 -11.77 0.36 -35.15
N ASN A 2 -11.79 -0.34 -34.02
CA ASN A 2 -13.04 -0.67 -33.32
C ASN A 2 -13.76 0.61 -32.87
N SER A 3 -15.10 0.63 -32.97
CA SER A 3 -15.93 1.80 -32.64
C SER A 3 -15.68 2.32 -31.21
N ILE A 4 -15.35 1.41 -30.28
CA ILE A 4 -15.05 1.74 -28.88
C ILE A 4 -13.75 2.56 -28.76
N SER A 5 -12.68 2.14 -29.44
CA SER A 5 -11.40 2.85 -29.41
C SER A 5 -11.52 4.27 -29.95
N SER A 6 -12.26 4.46 -31.04
CA SER A 6 -12.51 5.79 -31.61
C SER A 6 -13.31 6.69 -30.67
N LYS A 7 -14.33 6.15 -29.98
CA LYS A 7 -15.11 6.89 -28.98
C LYS A 7 -14.26 7.31 -27.77
N LEU A 8 -13.40 6.42 -27.29
CA LEU A 8 -12.46 6.73 -26.20
C LEU A 8 -11.50 7.86 -26.58
N VAL A 9 -10.89 7.78 -27.77
CA VAL A 9 -9.99 8.83 -28.27
C VAL A 9 -10.71 10.17 -28.39
N ALA A 10 -11.94 10.17 -28.91
CA ALA A 10 -12.74 11.39 -29.02
C ALA A 10 -13.01 12.04 -27.65
N ILE A 11 -13.40 11.26 -26.64
CA ILE A 11 -13.65 11.78 -25.29
C ILE A 11 -12.37 12.34 -24.68
N SER A 12 -11.25 11.61 -24.78
CA SER A 12 -9.96 12.03 -24.23
C SER A 12 -9.42 13.32 -24.86
N THR A 13 -9.70 13.55 -26.14
CA THR A 13 -9.21 14.72 -26.89
C THR A 13 -10.16 15.91 -26.86
N GLN A 14 -11.47 15.69 -26.86
CA GLN A 14 -12.47 16.77 -26.94
C GLN A 14 -12.89 17.31 -25.57
N LYS A 15 -12.69 16.55 -24.48
CA LYS A 15 -13.05 16.95 -23.12
C LYS A 15 -11.89 16.75 -22.11
N PRO A 16 -10.68 17.25 -22.39
CA PRO A 16 -9.49 16.95 -21.60
C PRO A 16 -9.60 17.44 -20.15
N LEU A 17 -10.20 18.60 -19.90
CA LEU A 17 -10.38 19.13 -18.54
C LEU A 17 -11.21 18.19 -17.66
N TRP A 18 -12.28 17.59 -18.19
CA TRP A 18 -13.10 16.64 -17.45
C TRP A 18 -12.34 15.35 -17.17
N VAL A 19 -11.56 14.86 -18.13
CA VAL A 19 -10.71 13.68 -17.96
C VAL A 19 -9.68 13.90 -16.85
N TYR A 20 -8.98 15.03 -16.87
CA TYR A 20 -8.02 15.37 -15.82
C TYR A 20 -8.68 15.60 -14.46
N ALA A 21 -9.85 16.25 -14.42
CA ALA A 21 -10.59 16.44 -13.16
C ALA A 21 -11.01 15.11 -12.54
N ILE A 22 -11.54 14.17 -13.34
CA ILE A 22 -11.91 12.83 -12.88
C ILE A 22 -10.67 12.07 -12.41
N LEU A 23 -9.57 12.10 -13.18
CA LEU A 23 -8.33 11.43 -12.81
C LEU A 23 -7.74 12.00 -11.51
N LEU A 24 -7.80 13.32 -11.33
CA LEU A 24 -7.34 13.99 -10.12
C LEU A 24 -8.21 13.59 -8.92
N LEU A 25 -9.54 13.60 -9.07
CA LEU A 25 -10.46 13.16 -8.02
C LEU A 25 -10.24 11.70 -7.65
N LEU A 26 -10.02 10.83 -8.63
CA LEU A 26 -9.71 9.42 -8.38
C LEU A 26 -8.38 9.27 -7.64
N THR A 27 -7.33 9.97 -8.09
CA THR A 27 -6.00 9.95 -7.46
C THR A 27 -6.07 10.45 -6.01
N LEU A 28 -6.75 11.57 -5.76
CA LEU A 28 -6.93 12.11 -4.41
C LEU A 28 -7.82 11.19 -3.55
N GLY A 29 -8.86 10.60 -4.14
CA GLY A 29 -9.75 9.66 -3.46
C GLY A 29 -8.99 8.43 -2.95
N VAL A 30 -8.19 7.80 -3.82
CA VAL A 30 -7.32 6.67 -3.43
C VAL A 30 -6.20 7.13 -2.51
N GLY A 31 -5.53 8.24 -2.83
CA GLY A 31 -4.44 8.80 -2.04
C GLY A 31 -4.85 9.20 -0.62
N SER A 32 -6.10 9.62 -0.42
CA SER A 32 -6.64 9.90 0.92
C SER A 32 -6.69 8.68 1.84
N GLN A 33 -6.61 7.47 1.28
CA GLN A 33 -6.57 6.23 2.05
C GLN A 33 -5.14 5.87 2.51
N ILE A 34 -4.09 6.54 2.02
CA ILE A 34 -2.70 6.25 2.42
C ILE A 34 -2.49 6.32 3.94
N PRO A 35 -3.02 7.31 4.69
CA PRO A 35 -2.88 7.34 6.15
C PRO A 35 -3.54 6.16 6.88
N ARG A 36 -4.42 5.41 6.22
CA ARG A 36 -5.06 4.21 6.78
C ARG A 36 -4.25 2.94 6.54
N ILE A 37 -3.14 3.01 5.81
CA ILE A 37 -2.25 1.88 5.59
C ILE A 37 -1.57 1.54 6.92
N THR A 38 -1.80 0.32 7.41
CA THR A 38 -1.02 -0.25 8.51
C THR A 38 0.23 -0.88 7.92
N ILE A 39 1.40 -0.37 8.28
CA ILE A 39 2.69 -0.89 7.86
C ILE A 39 3.27 -1.67 9.04
N ASP A 40 3.56 -2.94 8.81
CA ASP A 40 4.37 -3.72 9.74
C ASP A 40 5.84 -3.35 9.54
N THR A 41 6.41 -2.64 10.51
CA THR A 41 7.81 -2.24 10.51
C THR A 41 8.67 -3.11 11.44
N ASP A 42 8.08 -4.17 12.01
CA ASP A 42 8.81 -5.08 12.88
C ASP A 42 9.70 -6.00 12.02
N PRO A 43 11.05 -5.90 12.11
CA PRO A 43 11.93 -6.77 11.37
C PRO A 43 11.76 -8.25 11.72
N GLU A 44 11.22 -8.57 12.91
CA GLU A 44 10.93 -9.94 13.32
C GLU A 44 9.86 -10.61 12.42
N ASN A 45 8.86 -9.83 11.98
CA ASN A 45 7.80 -10.30 11.10
C ASN A 45 8.24 -10.47 9.64
N MET A 46 9.46 -10.03 9.29
CA MET A 46 10.07 -10.31 7.99
C MET A 46 10.65 -11.73 7.89
N LEU A 47 10.71 -12.45 9.02
CA LEU A 47 11.13 -13.85 9.10
C LEU A 47 9.93 -14.77 9.33
N ASP A 48 10.02 -15.99 8.81
CA ASP A 48 9.05 -17.05 9.11
C ASP A 48 8.94 -17.27 10.63
N ALA A 49 7.75 -17.65 11.10
CA ALA A 49 7.46 -17.79 12.52
C ALA A 49 8.36 -18.83 13.23
N ASP A 50 8.83 -19.83 12.50
CA ASP A 50 9.72 -20.90 12.96
C ASP A 50 11.20 -20.62 12.68
N HIS A 51 11.54 -19.44 12.13
CA HIS A 51 12.91 -19.10 11.83
C HIS A 51 13.76 -19.09 13.13
N PRO A 52 14.92 -19.80 13.18
CA PRO A 52 15.68 -19.97 14.42
C PRO A 52 16.07 -18.66 15.12
N ALA A 53 16.40 -17.62 14.35
CA ALA A 53 16.74 -16.31 14.91
C ALA A 53 15.53 -15.63 15.59
N ARG A 54 14.32 -15.80 15.03
CA ARG A 54 13.08 -15.25 15.58
C ARG A 54 12.69 -15.95 16.89
N VAL A 55 12.76 -17.28 16.89
CA VAL A 55 12.49 -18.10 18.09
C VAL A 55 13.46 -17.76 19.22
N PHE A 56 14.76 -17.69 18.92
CA PHE A 56 15.78 -17.34 19.91
C PHE A 56 15.59 -15.92 20.47
N HIS A 57 15.27 -14.95 19.60
CA HIS A 57 14.99 -13.58 20.01
C HIS A 57 13.80 -13.51 20.98
N ASN A 58 12.69 -14.16 20.64
CA ASN A 58 11.49 -14.21 21.50
C ASN A 58 11.73 -14.89 22.84
N GLN A 59 12.47 -16.01 22.84
CA GLN A 59 12.84 -16.67 24.08
C GLN A 59 13.70 -15.76 24.97
N THR A 60 14.68 -15.07 24.38
CA THR A 60 15.54 -14.12 25.11
C THR A 60 14.73 -12.95 25.66
N LYS A 61 13.76 -12.42 24.88
CA LYS A 61 12.85 -11.37 25.37
C LYS A 61 12.08 -11.85 26.62
N ALA A 62 11.55 -13.07 26.58
CA ALA A 62 10.81 -13.65 27.70
C ALA A 62 11.69 -13.90 28.93
N ASP A 63 12.88 -14.47 28.76
CA ASP A 63 13.79 -14.84 29.86
C ASP A 63 14.27 -13.62 30.66
N PHE A 64 14.47 -12.48 29.97
CA PHE A 64 14.96 -11.25 30.57
C PHE A 64 13.86 -10.19 30.81
N GLY A 65 12.59 -10.51 30.53
CA GLY A 65 11.47 -9.57 30.70
C GLY A 65 11.59 -8.31 29.84
N MET A 66 12.12 -8.43 28.63
CA MET A 66 12.31 -7.32 27.70
C MET A 66 11.01 -7.00 26.96
N TYR A 67 10.81 -5.72 26.65
CA TYR A 67 9.68 -5.22 25.87
C TYR A 67 10.17 -4.71 24.53
N ASP A 68 9.33 -4.78 23.50
CA ASP A 68 9.65 -4.21 22.19
C ASP A 68 9.86 -2.69 22.32
N ALA A 69 10.91 -2.19 21.67
CA ALA A 69 11.17 -0.77 21.59
C ALA A 69 10.17 -0.13 20.60
N ILE A 70 9.48 0.93 21.04
CA ILE A 70 8.53 1.70 20.23
C ILE A 70 9.29 2.65 19.30
#